data_AF-A0A6N9PUL2-F1
#
_entry.id   AF-A0A6N9PUL2-F1
#
_cell.length_a   1.000
_cell.length_b   1.000
_cell.length_c   1.000
_cell.angle_alpha   90.00
_cell.angle_beta   90.00
_cell.angle_gamma   90.00
#
_symmetry.space_group_name_H-M   'P 1'
#
loop_
_entity.id
_entity.type
_entity.pdbx_description
1 polymer ?
#
loop_
_entity_poly.entity_id
_entity_poly.type
_entity_poly.pdbx_seq_one_letter_code
_entity_poly.pdbx_strand_id
1 'polypeptide(L)'
;ADDLPEDLRTGAFNPFIAKLGFWGKTALTEEERRQADNFCNAALNRTAAQMALPLNLIDLMNFEPIIENVVQKGLPELQREILFLHIKEKPRREL
;
A
#
# COMPACT_ATOMS: atom_id res chain seq x y z
N ALA A 1 -4.65 -3.34 0.07
CA ALA A 1 -4.13 -3.84 1.35
C ALA A 1 -4.18 -5.34 1.22
N ASP A 2 -3.01 -6.00 1.25
CA ASP A 2 -2.89 -7.43 0.95
C ASP A 2 -3.78 -8.27 1.90
N ASP A 3 -3.89 -7.85 3.15
CA ASP A 3 -4.65 -8.54 4.19
C ASP A 3 -6.16 -8.28 4.14
N LEU A 4 -6.67 -7.40 3.26
CA LEU A 4 -8.09 -7.04 3.25
C LEU A 4 -9.04 -8.25 3.18
N PRO A 5 -8.81 -9.27 2.33
CA PRO A 5 -9.67 -10.46 2.30
C PRO A 5 -9.58 -11.30 3.58
N GLU A 6 -8.39 -11.35 4.20
CA GLU A 6 -8.16 -12.11 5.42
C GLU A 6 -8.73 -11.41 6.65
N ASP A 7 -8.56 -10.09 6.76
CA ASP A 7 -9.14 -9.24 7.80
C ASP A 7 -10.66 -9.27 7.75
N LEU A 8 -11.23 -9.24 6.55
CA LEU A 8 -12.68 -9.32 6.35
C LEU A 8 -13.24 -10.70 6.77
N ARG A 9 -12.50 -11.77 6.50
CA ARG A 9 -12.86 -13.14 6.92
C ARG A 9 -12.71 -13.35 8.43
N THR A 10 -11.66 -12.81 9.04
CA THR A 10 -11.34 -13.00 10.46
C THR A 10 -12.04 -11.99 11.37
N GLY A 11 -12.64 -10.95 10.80
CA GLY A 11 -13.23 -9.83 11.55
C GLY A 11 -12.17 -8.93 12.21
N ALA A 12 -10.92 -9.01 11.74
CA ALA A 12 -9.84 -8.17 12.25
C ALA A 12 -10.07 -6.70 11.89
N PHE A 13 -9.56 -5.80 12.73
CA PHE A 13 -9.68 -4.37 12.48
C PHE A 13 -8.85 -3.96 11.26
N ASN A 14 -9.53 -3.48 10.22
CA ASN A 14 -8.89 -2.87 9.05
C ASN A 14 -9.56 -1.53 8.71
N PRO A 15 -8.79 -0.41 8.64
CA PRO A 15 -9.36 0.92 8.41
C PRO A 15 -10.02 1.05 7.03
N PHE A 16 -9.61 0.25 6.05
CA PHE A 16 -10.24 0.23 4.72
C PHE A 16 -11.60 -0.45 4.74
N ILE A 17 -11.80 -1.50 5.55
CA ILE A 17 -13.13 -2.14 5.75
C ILE A 17 -14.12 -1.10 6.27
N ALA A 18 -13.71 -0.30 7.26
CA ALA A 18 -14.55 0.76 7.80
C ALA A 18 -14.84 1.86 6.78
N LYS A 19 -13.80 2.33 6.08
CA LYS A 19 -13.91 3.45 5.15
C LYS A 19 -14.70 3.13 3.88
N LEU A 20 -14.71 1.87 3.46
CA LEU A 20 -15.43 1.39 2.28
C LEU A 20 -16.80 0.78 2.62
N GLY A 21 -17.19 0.73 3.90
CA GLY A 21 -18.50 0.23 4.32
C GLY A 21 -18.64 -1.29 4.20
N PHE A 22 -17.54 -2.04 4.39
CA PHE A 22 -17.54 -3.50 4.30
C PHE A 22 -17.75 -4.21 5.65
N TRP A 23 -18.09 -3.48 6.71
CA TRP A 23 -18.37 -4.05 8.02
C TRP A 23 -19.46 -5.13 7.95
N GLY A 24 -19.19 -6.28 8.58
CA GLY A 24 -20.13 -7.39 8.66
C GLY A 24 -20.21 -8.26 7.39
N LYS A 25 -19.45 -7.94 6.34
CA LYS A 25 -19.29 -8.83 5.19
C LYS A 25 -18.24 -9.89 5.47
N THR A 26 -18.45 -11.08 4.91
CA THR A 26 -17.49 -12.20 4.97
C THR A 26 -16.77 -12.43 3.64
N ALA A 27 -17.29 -11.86 2.55
CA ALA A 27 -16.67 -11.84 1.23
C ALA A 27 -17.08 -10.56 0.47
N LEU A 28 -16.22 -10.11 -0.45
CA LEU A 28 -16.49 -9.00 -1.35
C LEU A 28 -16.96 -9.53 -2.71
N THR A 29 -17.84 -8.80 -3.38
CA THR A 29 -18.11 -9.04 -4.81
C THR A 29 -16.92 -8.61 -5.66
N GLU A 30 -16.86 -9.04 -6.92
CA GLU A 30 -15.77 -8.65 -7.83
C GLU A 30 -15.69 -7.12 -8.00
N GLU A 31 -16.83 -6.44 -8.08
CA GLU A 31 -16.87 -4.98 -8.20
C GLU A 31 -16.39 -4.28 -6.91
N GLU A 32 -16.76 -4.81 -5.75
CA GLU A 32 -16.31 -4.29 -4.45
C GLU A 32 -14.81 -4.53 -4.22
N ARG A 33 -14.30 -5.67 -4.70
CA ARG A 33 -12.87 -5.97 -4.69
C ARG A 33 -12.12 -4.96 -5.55
N ARG A 34 -12.59 -4.73 -6.78
CA ARG A 34 -12.01 -3.73 -7.69
C ARG A 34 -12.06 -2.32 -7.10
N GLN A 35 -13.16 -1.95 -6.45
CA GLN A 35 -13.29 -0.68 -5.74
C GLN A 35 -12.26 -0.57 -4.60
N ALA A 36 -12.09 -1.63 -3.82
CA ALA A 36 -11.13 -1.67 -2.72
C ALA A 36 -9.68 -1.54 -3.21
N ASP A 37 -9.32 -2.25 -4.28
CA ASP A 37 -7.99 -2.20 -4.88
C ASP A 37 -7.68 -0.81 -5.42
N ASN A 38 -8.63 -0.20 -6.16
CA ASN A 38 -8.51 1.17 -6.64
C ASN A 38 -8.35 2.18 -5.49
N PHE A 39 -9.12 2.00 -4.42
CA PHE A 39 -9.03 2.86 -3.25
C PHE A 39 -7.67 2.74 -2.56
N CYS A 40 -7.18 1.52 -2.35
CA CYS A 40 -5.87 1.27 -1.77
C CYS A 40 -4.75 1.88 -2.62
N ASN A 41 -4.82 1.68 -3.94
CA ASN A 41 -3.86 2.25 -4.89
C ASN A 41 -3.86 3.79 -4.82
N ALA A 42 -5.03 4.41 -4.81
CA ALA A 42 -5.16 5.87 -4.70
C ALA A 42 -4.65 6.40 -3.36
N ALA A 43 -4.88 5.68 -2.25
CA ALA A 43 -4.40 6.07 -0.92
C ALA A 43 -2.87 6.04 -0.82
N LEU A 44 -2.24 5.00 -1.38
CA LEU A 44 -0.79 4.88 -1.44
C LEU A 44 -0.18 5.95 -2.36
N ASN A 45 -0.75 6.14 -3.57
CA ASN A 45 -0.31 7.19 -4.49
C ASN A 45 -0.41 8.59 -3.88
N ARG A 46 -1.48 8.87 -3.12
CA ARG A 46 -1.61 10.15 -2.40
C ARG A 46 -0.46 10.35 -1.41
N THR A 47 -0.12 9.30 -0.66
CA THR A 47 0.97 9.36 0.34
C THR A 47 2.32 9.59 -0.34
N ALA A 48 2.61 8.84 -1.41
CA ALA A 48 3.82 9.03 -2.20
C ALA A 48 3.92 10.45 -2.81
N ALA A 49 2.82 10.96 -3.37
CA ALA A 49 2.76 12.31 -3.93
C ALA A 49 2.98 13.40 -2.88
N GLN A 50 2.46 13.20 -1.66
CA GLN A 50 2.71 14.12 -0.54
C GLN A 50 4.17 14.13 -0.11
N MET A 51 4.91 13.03 -0.29
CA MET A 51 6.34 12.95 0.02
C MET A 51 7.23 13.59 -1.05
N ALA A 52 6.81 13.59 -2.31
CA ALA A 52 7.59 14.15 -3.41
C ALA A 52 7.89 15.66 -3.25
N LEU A 53 6.92 16.43 -2.76
CA LEU A 53 7.08 17.89 -2.60
C LEU A 53 8.11 18.27 -1.52
N PRO A 54 8.05 17.73 -0.28
CA PRO A 54 9.08 17.95 0.73
C PRO A 54 10.48 17.54 0.31
N LEU A 55 10.63 16.46 -0.47
CA LEU A 55 11.96 16.02 -0.95
C LEU A 55 12.66 17.09 -1.79
N ASN A 56 11.90 17.84 -2.59
CA ASN A 56 12.46 18.92 -3.40
C ASN A 56 12.83 20.17 -2.57
N LEU A 57 12.40 20.25 -1.31
CA LEU A 57 12.57 21.42 -0.44
C LEU A 57 13.63 21.22 0.65
N ILE A 58 13.98 19.97 0.96
CA ILE A 58 14.91 19.62 2.03
C ILE A 58 16.27 19.31 1.41
N ASP A 59 17.32 19.97 1.89
CA ASP A 59 18.68 19.56 1.58
C ASP A 59 19.03 18.29 2.38
N LEU A 60 19.09 17.17 1.69
CA LEU A 60 19.38 15.85 2.25
C LEU A 60 20.89 15.52 2.18
N MET A 61 21.72 16.42 1.67
CA MET A 61 23.16 16.25 1.50
C MET A 61 23.47 14.85 0.89
N ASN A 62 24.33 14.07 1.55
CA ASN A 62 24.76 12.75 1.09
C ASN A 62 23.65 11.68 1.10
N PHE A 63 22.50 11.94 1.75
CA PHE A 63 21.37 11.00 1.80
C PHE A 63 20.39 11.17 0.65
N GLU A 64 20.45 12.29 -0.09
CA GLU A 64 19.54 12.60 -1.20
C GLU A 64 19.39 11.42 -2.18
N PRO A 65 20.47 10.79 -2.71
CA PRO A 65 20.32 9.71 -3.68
C PRO A 65 19.67 8.46 -3.08
N ILE A 66 19.86 8.19 -1.79
CA ILE A 66 19.28 7.03 -1.11
C ILE A 66 17.77 7.24 -0.97
N ILE A 67 17.38 8.40 -0.44
CA ILE A 67 15.99 8.72 -0.18
C ILE A 67 15.21 8.87 -1.49
N GLU A 68 15.78 9.51 -2.51
CA GLU A 68 15.16 9.58 -3.84
C GLU A 68 14.91 8.20 -4.45
N ASN A 69 15.88 7.28 -4.36
CA ASN A 69 15.70 5.92 -4.87
C ASN A 69 14.58 5.19 -4.12
N VAL A 70 14.50 5.34 -2.79
CA VAL A 70 13.40 4.74 -2.01
C VAL A 70 12.06 5.30 -2.43
N VAL A 71 11.93 6.62 -2.55
CA VAL A 71 10.63 7.25 -2.80
C VAL A 71 10.19 7.16 -4.26
N GLN A 72 11.10 7.33 -5.22
CA GLN A 72 10.77 7.34 -6.65
C GLN A 72 10.80 5.96 -7.30
N LYS A 73 11.55 4.99 -6.75
CA LYS A 73 11.69 3.65 -7.35
C LYS A 73 11.21 2.55 -6.41
N GLY A 74 11.67 2.57 -5.16
CA GLY A 74 11.36 1.52 -4.17
C GLY A 74 9.88 1.43 -3.82
N LEU A 75 9.27 2.54 -3.39
CA LEU A 75 7.86 2.58 -3.00
C LEU A 75 6.91 2.20 -4.16
N PRO A 76 7.06 2.75 -5.38
CA PRO A 76 6.24 2.34 -6.52
C PRO A 76 6.39 0.85 -6.89
N GLU A 77 7.61 0.31 -6.82
CA GLU A 77 7.86 -1.10 -7.12
C GLU A 77 7.21 -2.00 -6.07
N LEU A 78 7.38 -1.69 -4.78
CA LEU A 78 6.77 -2.43 -3.68
C LEU A 78 5.23 -2.37 -3.75
N GLN A 79 4.67 -1.19 -4.05
CA GLN A 79 3.23 -1.03 -4.27
C GLN A 79 2.75 -1.92 -5.42
N ARG A 80 3.54 -2.02 -6.50
CA ARG A 80 3.23 -2.88 -7.64
C ARG A 80 3.24 -4.36 -7.25
N GLU A 81 4.26 -4.77 -6.52
CA GLU A 81 4.42 -6.16 -6.04
C GLU A 81 3.28 -6.58 -5.11
N ILE A 82 2.91 -5.71 -4.15
CA ILE A 82 1.88 -6.01 -3.15
C ILE A 82 0.48 -5.96 -3.78
N LEU A 83 0.13 -4.89 -4.51
CA LEU A 83 -1.23 -4.70 -5.00
C LEU A 83 -1.57 -5.52 -6.25
N PHE A 84 -0.60 -5.78 -7.13
CA PHE A 84 -0.87 -6.45 -8.41
C PHE A 84 -0.28 -7.86 -8.46
N LEU A 85 0.93 -8.06 -7.94
CA LEU A 85 1.59 -9.38 -8.00
C LEU A 85 1.24 -10.28 -6.80
N HIS A 86 0.56 -9.75 -5.77
CA HIS A 86 0.19 -10.47 -4.54
C HIS A 86 1.37 -11.28 -3.96
N ILE A 87 2.59 -10.74 -4.08
CA ILE A 87 3.79 -11.39 -3.57
C ILE A 87 3.78 -11.18 -2.06
N LYS A 88 3.31 -12.18 -1.30
CA LYS A 88 3.56 -12.25 0.14
C LYS A 88 5.08 -12.22 0.36
N GLU A 89 5.53 -11.41 1.33
CA GLU A 89 6.94 -11.22 1.66
C GLU A 89 7.72 -12.55 1.53
N LYS A 90 8.81 -12.55 0.76
CA LYS A 90 9.75 -13.67 0.80
C LYS A 90 10.24 -13.79 2.24
N PRO A 91 10.24 -14.99 2.85
CA PRO A 91 10.73 -15.17 4.21
C PRO A 91 12.14 -14.59 4.28
N ARG A 92 12.34 -13.69 5.25
CA ARG A 92 13.62 -13.05 5.53
C ARG A 92 14.67 -14.16 5.60
N ARG A 93 15.60 -14.20 4.63
CA ARG A 93 16.77 -15.08 4.76
C ARG A 93 17.57 -14.51 5.92
N GLU A 94 17.54 -15.23 7.04
CA GLU A 94 18.46 -15.01 8.15
C GLU A 94 19.88 -15.08 7.59
N LEU A 95 20.61 -13.97 7.70
CA LEU A 95 22.04 -13.86 7.41
C LEU A 95 22.80 -14.04 8.73
#